data_AF-A0A0P8AHV8-F1
#
_entry.id   AF-A0A0P8AHV8-F1
#
_cell.length_a   1.000
_cell.length_b   1.000
_cell.length_c   1.000
_cell.angle_alpha   90.00
_cell.angle_beta   90.00
_cell.angle_gamma   90.00
#
_symmetry.space_group_name_H-M   'P 1'
#
loop_
_entity.id
_entity.type
_entity.pdbx_description
1 polymer ?
#
loop_
_entity_poly.entity_id
_entity_poly.type
_entity_poly.pdbx_seq_one_letter_code
_entity_poly.pdbx_strand_id
1 'polypeptide(L)'
;MIAEALPVALVSAAVFGGLALMSDRPRGAFIAQGILVAGAIIVFIAILRTDGVAGLPPERIAAFGVGLMAAAVAGMLYHLYLGRFERVWAARGVFLLVYLFVSALFGLIFLSLI
;
A
#
# COMPACT_ATOMS: atom_id res chain seq x y z
N MET A 1 -15.85 3.85 -11.58
CA MET A 1 -14.43 3.50 -11.83
C MET A 1 -13.43 4.55 -11.35
N ILE A 2 -13.11 5.64 -12.10
CA ILE A 2 -12.07 6.60 -11.66
C ILE A 2 -12.43 7.28 -10.33
N ALA A 3 -13.68 7.75 -10.17
CA ALA A 3 -14.14 8.39 -8.95
C ALA A 3 -14.11 7.48 -7.72
N GLU A 4 -14.16 6.17 -7.90
CA GLU A 4 -14.11 5.18 -6.81
C GLU A 4 -12.69 4.75 -6.48
N ALA A 5 -11.82 4.69 -7.48
CA ALA A 5 -10.41 4.36 -7.32
C ALA A 5 -9.59 5.54 -6.77
N LEU A 6 -10.00 6.78 -7.06
CA LEU A 6 -9.27 7.98 -6.70
C LEU A 6 -9.03 8.12 -5.18
N PRO A 7 -10.03 7.94 -4.28
CA PRO A 7 -9.79 8.03 -2.84
C PRO A 7 -8.76 7.00 -2.34
N VAL A 8 -8.86 5.76 -2.83
CA VAL A 8 -7.91 4.68 -2.47
C VAL A 8 -6.50 5.02 -2.96
N ALA A 9 -6.37 5.48 -4.20
CA ALA A 9 -5.10 5.88 -4.79
C ALA A 9 -4.46 7.06 -4.03
N LEU A 10 -5.26 8.04 -3.62
CA LEU A 10 -4.78 9.19 -2.85
C LEU A 10 -4.29 8.78 -1.46
N VAL A 11 -5.06 7.96 -0.74
CA VAL A 11 -4.67 7.51 0.61
C VAL A 11 -3.42 6.64 0.55
N SER A 12 -3.37 5.66 -0.35
CA SER A 12 -2.19 4.80 -0.52
C SER A 12 -0.95 5.59 -0.96
N ALA A 13 -1.08 6.53 -1.88
CA ALA A 13 0.01 7.41 -2.28
C ALA A 13 0.48 8.32 -1.12
N ALA A 14 -0.45 8.85 -0.31
CA ALA A 14 -0.11 9.64 0.86
C ALA A 14 0.64 8.81 1.91
N VAL A 15 0.23 7.56 2.13
CA VAL A 15 0.92 6.62 3.02
C VAL A 15 2.33 6.32 2.51
N PHE A 16 2.48 5.97 1.23
CA PHE A 16 3.79 5.75 0.63
C PHE A 16 4.66 7.01 0.71
N GLY A 17 4.12 8.18 0.38
CA GLY A 17 4.83 9.46 0.45
C GLY A 17 5.28 9.78 1.87
N GLY A 18 4.41 9.57 2.87
CA GLY A 18 4.74 9.74 4.28
C GLY A 18 5.91 8.85 4.70
N LEU A 19 5.89 7.58 4.30
CA LEU A 19 7.00 6.65 4.52
C LEU A 19 8.26 7.11 3.78
N ALA A 20 8.19 7.45 2.49
CA ALA A 20 9.35 7.84 1.68
C ALA A 20 10.01 9.16 2.14
N LEU A 21 9.29 9.99 2.87
CA LEU A 21 9.78 11.24 3.45
C LEU A 21 10.36 11.08 4.86
N MET A 22 10.19 9.91 5.50
CA MET A 22 10.79 9.65 6.81
C MET A 22 12.32 9.48 6.71
N SER A 23 13.03 10.17 7.60
CA SER A 23 14.50 10.07 7.72
C SER A 23 14.95 8.89 8.58
N ASP A 24 14.14 8.52 9.57
CA ASP A 24 14.44 7.45 10.52
C ASP A 24 14.11 6.08 9.90
N ARG A 25 15.16 5.38 9.46
CA ARG A 25 15.03 4.08 8.77
C ARG A 25 14.35 2.99 9.59
N PRO A 26 14.81 2.65 10.81
CA PRO A 26 14.17 1.58 11.59
C PRO A 26 12.73 1.92 11.94
N ARG A 27 12.42 3.19 12.28
CA ARG A 27 11.03 3.60 12.55
C ARG A 27 10.16 3.50 11.30
N GLY A 28 10.63 3.99 10.16
CA GLY A 28 9.89 3.92 8.89
C GLY A 28 9.62 2.47 8.45
N ALA A 29 10.59 1.57 8.62
CA ALA A 29 10.41 0.14 8.34
C ALA A 29 9.39 -0.51 9.29
N PHE A 30 9.45 -0.20 10.59
CA PHE A 30 8.50 -0.73 11.58
C PHE A 30 7.06 -0.26 11.31
N ILE A 31 6.88 1.03 11.02
CA ILE A 31 5.56 1.58 10.67
C ILE A 31 5.03 0.91 9.39
N ALA A 32 5.88 0.73 8.38
CA ALA A 32 5.49 0.04 7.16
C ALA A 32 5.02 -1.40 7.43
N GLN A 33 5.67 -2.15 8.33
CA GLN A 33 5.21 -3.48 8.75
C GLN A 33 3.84 -3.42 9.44
N GLY A 34 3.62 -2.45 10.33
CA GLY A 34 2.32 -2.25 10.97
C GLY A 34 1.20 -1.98 9.95
N ILE A 35 1.47 -1.15 8.94
CA ILE A 35 0.53 -0.86 7.85
C ILE A 35 0.28 -2.11 6.99
N LEU A 36 1.31 -2.92 6.74
CA LEU A 36 1.16 -4.17 6.00
C LEU A 36 0.18 -5.12 6.71
N VAL A 37 0.33 -5.29 8.03
CA VAL A 37 -0.57 -6.11 8.85
C VAL A 37 -1.99 -5.54 8.81
N ALA A 38 -2.15 -4.24 9.00
CA ALA A 38 -3.47 -3.59 8.93
C ALA A 38 -4.13 -3.77 7.56
N GLY A 39 -3.38 -3.59 6.47
CA GLY A 39 -3.86 -3.81 5.10
C GLY A 39 -4.30 -5.26 4.86
N ALA A 40 -3.52 -6.23 5.33
CA ALA A 40 -3.87 -7.64 5.24
C ALA A 40 -5.16 -7.96 6.01
N ILE A 41 -5.32 -7.44 7.24
CA ILE A 41 -6.55 -7.59 8.03
C ILE A 41 -7.76 -7.03 7.26
N ILE A 42 -7.62 -5.86 6.64
CA ILE A 42 -8.70 -5.24 5.84
C ILE A 42 -9.08 -6.12 4.64
N VAL A 43 -8.11 -6.69 3.94
CA VAL A 43 -8.38 -7.63 2.83
C VAL A 43 -9.10 -8.89 3.33
N PHE A 44 -8.68 -9.45 4.46
CA PHE A 44 -9.37 -10.59 5.08
C PHE A 44 -10.80 -10.25 5.47
N ILE A 45 -11.05 -9.06 6.02
CA ILE A 45 -12.40 -8.59 6.33
C ILE A 45 -13.23 -8.55 5.04
N ALA A 46 -12.70 -8.01 3.94
CA ALA A 46 -13.40 -7.96 2.67
C ALA A 46 -13.76 -9.36 2.14
N ILE A 47 -12.88 -10.35 2.31
CA ILE A 47 -13.12 -11.74 1.90
C ILE A 47 -14.19 -12.41 2.77
N LEU A 48 -14.14 -12.20 4.10
CA LEU A 48 -15.03 -12.87 5.05
C LEU A 48 -16.42 -12.21 5.15
N ARG A 49 -16.54 -10.92 4.80
CA ARG A 49 -17.77 -10.13 4.89
C ARG A 49 -18.30 -9.82 3.51
N THR A 50 -18.88 -10.82 2.86
CA THR A 50 -19.49 -10.71 1.53
C THR A 50 -20.69 -9.76 1.50
N ASP A 51 -21.28 -9.46 2.67
CA ASP A 51 -22.33 -8.45 2.88
C ASP A 51 -21.79 -7.01 2.93
N GLY A 52 -20.47 -6.83 2.97
CA GLY A 52 -19.81 -5.54 3.18
C GLY A 52 -19.73 -5.12 4.66
N VAL A 53 -19.19 -3.93 4.91
CA VAL A 53 -19.00 -3.38 6.27
C VAL A 53 -19.36 -1.89 6.28
N ALA A 54 -20.20 -1.46 7.24
CA ALA A 54 -20.61 -0.06 7.40
C ALA A 54 -21.15 0.59 6.10
N GLY A 55 -21.87 -0.19 5.27
CA GLY A 55 -22.40 0.27 3.98
C GLY A 55 -21.36 0.36 2.86
N LEU A 56 -20.12 -0.09 3.09
CA LEU A 56 -19.09 -0.21 2.05
C LEU A 56 -19.13 -1.61 1.44
N PRO A 57 -19.14 -1.72 0.10
CA PRO A 57 -19.13 -3.01 -0.56
C PRO A 57 -17.74 -3.67 -0.45
N PRO A 58 -17.65 -5.01 -0.48
CA PRO A 58 -16.42 -5.76 -0.25
C PRO A 58 -15.26 -5.34 -1.16
N GLU A 59 -15.55 -5.02 -2.43
CA GLU A 59 -14.54 -4.63 -3.42
C GLU A 59 -13.86 -3.32 -3.04
N ARG A 60 -14.59 -2.38 -2.44
CA ARG A 60 -14.03 -1.10 -1.98
C ARG A 60 -13.15 -1.30 -0.74
N ILE A 61 -13.56 -2.19 0.17
CA ILE A 61 -12.78 -2.54 1.37
C ILE A 61 -11.47 -3.21 0.93
N ALA A 62 -11.56 -4.17 0.01
CA ALA A 62 -10.41 -4.88 -0.53
C ALA A 62 -9.45 -3.94 -1.27
N ALA A 63 -9.95 -3.07 -2.14
CA ALA A 63 -9.13 -2.09 -2.86
C ALA A 63 -8.34 -1.21 -1.89
N PHE A 64 -8.95 -0.79 -0.78
CA PHE A 64 -8.27 -0.02 0.26
C PHE A 64 -7.15 -0.83 0.93
N GLY A 65 -7.44 -2.07 1.34
CA GLY A 65 -6.44 -2.97 1.92
C GLY A 65 -5.27 -3.23 0.97
N VAL A 66 -5.55 -3.53 -0.30
CA VAL A 66 -4.55 -3.72 -1.37
C VAL A 66 -3.67 -2.48 -1.54
N GLY A 67 -4.25 -1.29 -1.61
CA GLY A 67 -3.51 -0.03 -1.73
C GLY A 67 -2.57 0.21 -0.55
N LEU A 68 -3.03 -0.06 0.67
CA LEU A 68 -2.19 0.03 1.88
C LEU A 68 -1.05 -0.98 1.87
N MET A 69 -1.33 -2.23 1.51
CA MET A 69 -0.31 -3.27 1.41
C MET A 69 0.76 -2.90 0.37
N ALA A 70 0.37 -2.36 -0.78
CA ALA A 70 1.31 -1.91 -1.80
C ALA A 70 2.21 -0.78 -1.31
N ALA A 71 1.62 0.23 -0.66
CA ALA A 71 2.36 1.35 -0.06
C ALA A 71 3.32 0.86 1.04
N ALA A 72 2.88 -0.09 1.88
CA ALA A 72 3.67 -0.67 2.94
C ALA A 72 4.86 -1.49 2.42
N VAL A 73 4.65 -2.37 1.43
CA VAL A 73 5.73 -3.16 0.81
C VAL A 73 6.78 -2.24 0.21
N ALA A 74 6.37 -1.27 -0.61
CA ALA A 74 7.30 -0.33 -1.23
C ALA A 74 8.01 0.55 -0.21
N GLY A 75 7.29 1.05 0.80
CA GLY A 75 7.86 1.86 1.88
C GLY A 75 8.83 1.08 2.79
N MET A 76 8.53 -0.18 3.08
CA MET A 76 9.44 -1.06 3.82
C MET A 76 10.73 -1.29 3.03
N LEU A 77 10.61 -1.67 1.75
CA LEU A 77 11.78 -1.85 0.88
C LEU A 77 12.59 -0.56 0.76
N TYR A 78 11.93 0.60 0.60
CA TYR A 78 12.59 1.89 0.60
C TYR A 78 13.50 2.06 1.82
N HIS A 79 13.00 1.84 3.04
CA HIS A 79 13.79 2.00 4.26
C HIS A 79 14.90 0.95 4.43
N LEU A 80 14.69 -0.28 3.95
CA LEU A 80 15.72 -1.33 3.96
C LEU A 80 16.88 -1.00 3.02
N TYR A 81 16.58 -0.41 1.86
CA TYR A 81 17.58 -0.14 0.82
C TYR A 81 18.09 1.30 0.80
N LEU A 82 17.50 2.24 1.56
CA LEU A 82 17.86 3.66 1.54
C LEU A 82 19.36 3.92 1.75
N GLY A 83 20.04 3.08 2.54
CA GLY A 83 21.48 3.17 2.78
C GLY A 83 22.37 2.79 1.60
N ARG A 84 21.81 2.24 0.53
CA ARG A 84 22.55 1.81 -0.68
C ARG A 84 22.47 2.80 -1.83
N PHE A 85 21.68 3.86 -1.70
CA PHE A 85 21.54 4.88 -2.72
C PHE A 85 22.41 6.09 -2.40
N GLU A 86 23.21 6.52 -3.38
CA GLU A 86 23.96 7.78 -3.29
C GLU A 86 23.04 9.00 -3.39
N ARG A 87 21.89 8.86 -4.06
CA ARG A 87 20.92 9.94 -4.29
C ARG A 87 19.53 9.54 -3.79
N VAL A 88 19.06 10.23 -2.75
CA VAL A 88 17.75 9.96 -2.10
C VAL A 88 16.57 10.14 -3.08
N TRP A 89 16.63 11.13 -3.97
CA TRP A 89 15.58 11.35 -4.96
C TRP A 89 15.47 10.22 -5.98
N ALA A 90 16.59 9.61 -6.37
CA ALA A 90 16.58 8.44 -7.24
C ALA A 90 15.95 7.23 -6.52
N ALA A 91 16.27 7.04 -5.24
CA ALA A 91 15.64 6.01 -4.42
C ALA A 91 14.11 6.19 -4.38
N ARG A 92 13.63 7.41 -4.10
CA ARG A 92 12.19 7.71 -4.07
C ARG A 92 11.49 7.42 -5.40
N GLY A 93 12.12 7.77 -6.52
CA GLY A 93 11.60 7.46 -7.86
C GLY A 93 11.51 5.94 -8.12
N VAL A 94 12.56 5.19 -7.79
CA VAL A 94 12.57 3.72 -7.95
C VAL A 94 11.49 3.08 -7.07
N PHE A 95 11.38 3.48 -5.81
CA PHE A 95 10.38 2.89 -4.91
C PHE A 95 8.95 3.36 -5.18
N LEU A 96 8.76 4.51 -5.84
CA LEU A 96 7.47 4.87 -6.41
C LEU A 96 7.06 3.90 -7.52
N LEU A 97 7.99 3.52 -8.40
CA LEU A 97 7.72 2.50 -9.43
C LEU A 97 7.42 1.13 -8.79
N VAL A 98 8.14 0.75 -7.74
CA VAL A 98 7.85 -0.46 -6.96
C VAL A 98 6.44 -0.39 -6.37
N TYR A 99 6.06 0.73 -5.78
CA TYR A 99 4.71 0.94 -5.26
C TYR A 99 3.64 0.75 -6.35
N LEU A 100 3.80 1.39 -7.51
CA LEU A 100 2.85 1.27 -8.62
C LEU A 100 2.77 -0.18 -9.14
N PHE A 101 3.92 -0.86 -9.25
CA PHE A 101 3.98 -2.26 -9.66
C PHE A 101 3.28 -3.18 -8.65
N VAL A 102 3.57 -3.05 -7.35
CA VAL A 102 2.93 -3.88 -6.31
C VAL A 102 1.44 -3.61 -6.23
N SER A 103 1.01 -2.36 -6.40
CA SER A 103 -0.40 -1.97 -6.44
C SER A 103 -1.12 -2.66 -7.61
N ALA A 104 -0.53 -2.65 -8.80
CA ALA A 104 -1.07 -3.35 -9.96
C ALA A 104 -1.10 -4.88 -9.73
N LEU A 105 -0.01 -5.46 -9.21
CA LEU A 105 0.10 -6.90 -8.96
C LEU A 105 -0.95 -7.39 -7.95
N PHE A 106 -1.07 -6.73 -6.79
CA PHE A 106 -2.06 -7.10 -5.79
C PHE A 106 -3.49 -6.83 -6.27
N GLY A 107 -3.70 -5.78 -7.05
CA GLY A 107 -4.99 -5.54 -7.72
C GLY A 107 -5.39 -6.70 -8.64
N LEU A 108 -4.45 -7.19 -9.45
CA LEU A 108 -4.68 -8.36 -10.33
C LEU A 108 -4.94 -9.64 -9.53
N ILE A 109 -4.17 -9.90 -8.47
CA ILE A 109 -4.38 -11.06 -7.61
C ILE A 109 -5.77 -11.01 -7.00
N PHE A 110 -6.18 -9.86 -6.45
CA PHE A 110 -7.51 -9.73 -5.86
C PHE A 110 -8.61 -9.93 -6.89
N LEU A 111 -8.49 -9.34 -8.09
CA LEU A 111 -9.42 -9.56 -9.20
C LEU A 111 -9.54 -11.04 -9.62
N SER A 112 -8.51 -11.86 -9.36
CA SER A 112 -8.57 -13.30 -9.67
C SER A 112 -9.26 -14.16 -8.60
N LEU A 113 -9.54 -13.59 -7.42
CA LEU A 113 -10.16 -14.28 -6.28
C LEU A 113 -11.66 -14.04 -6.14
N ILE A 114 -12.20 -13.11 -6.93
CA ILE A 114 -13.63 -12.76 -7.06
C ILE A 114 -14.14 -13.23 -8.42
#